data_AF-A0A930GVC5-F1
#
_entry.id   AF-A0A930GVC5-F1
#
_cell.length_a   1.000
_cell.length_b   1.000
_cell.length_c   1.000
_cell.angle_alpha   90.00
_cell.angle_beta   90.00
_cell.angle_gamma   90.00
#
_symmetry.space_group_name_H-M   'P 1'
#
loop_
_entity.id
_entity.type
_entity.pdbx_description
1 polymer ?
#
loop_
_entity_poly.entity_id
_entity_poly.type
_entity_poly.pdbx_seq_one_letter_code
_entity_poly.pdbx_strand_id
1 'polypeptide(L)'
;PIQDCIQCGYCYTHAKCVFNDDVNEFIEKAKEADGFIFATPVYYAHPSGRILSFLDRVFYAAGGIEENPFKFKPGASVAVARRGGTTASFDVLNKYFGISQMPIAGSTYWNISHGAVAEDAAKDLEGMQTMRNLAKNMIWMMRSFALAKENGIPYPDTKKDAHTNFIR
;
A
#
# COMPACT_ATOMS: atom_id res chain seq x y z
N PRO A 1 3.02 -17.30 11.31
CA PRO A 1 3.63 -16.21 10.50
C PRO A 1 3.09 -16.28 9.08
N ILE A 2 2.84 -15.15 8.42
CA ILE A 2 2.40 -15.16 7.01
C ILE A 2 3.60 -15.52 6.13
N GLN A 3 3.47 -16.59 5.36
CA GLN A 3 4.49 -17.03 4.39
C GLN A 3 4.59 -16.04 3.23
N ASP A 4 5.77 -15.92 2.64
CA ASP A 4 6.05 -15.08 1.47
C ASP A 4 5.41 -15.61 0.19
N CYS A 5 5.41 -14.78 -0.85
CA CYS A 5 4.89 -15.15 -2.16
C CYS A 5 5.89 -16.05 -2.89
N ILE A 6 5.47 -17.27 -3.22
CA ILE A 6 6.29 -18.23 -4.00
C ILE A 6 6.11 -18.10 -5.52
N GLN A 7 5.43 -17.04 -5.99
CA GLN A 7 5.18 -16.79 -7.42
C GLN A 7 4.55 -17.98 -8.18
N CYS A 8 3.69 -18.77 -7.53
CA CYS A 8 3.09 -19.97 -8.12
C CYS A 8 2.09 -19.70 -9.26
N GLY A 9 1.66 -18.46 -9.46
CA GLY A 9 0.74 -18.05 -10.53
C GLY A 9 -0.72 -18.47 -10.34
N TYR A 10 -1.07 -19.23 -9.29
CA TYR A 10 -2.43 -19.72 -9.03
C TYR A 10 -3.50 -18.61 -9.06
N CYS A 11 -3.16 -17.42 -8.57
CA CYS A 11 -4.08 -16.29 -8.49
C CYS A 11 -4.54 -15.75 -9.85
N TYR A 12 -3.77 -15.92 -10.92
CA TYR A 12 -4.13 -15.42 -12.25
C TYR A 12 -5.31 -16.17 -12.87
N THR A 13 -5.59 -17.39 -12.41
CA THR A 13 -6.71 -18.21 -12.91
C THR A 13 -7.81 -18.40 -11.88
N HIS A 14 -7.58 -18.04 -10.61
CA HIS A 14 -8.51 -18.27 -9.50
C HIS A 14 -8.91 -17.01 -8.74
N ALA A 15 -8.37 -15.84 -9.11
CA ALA A 15 -8.66 -14.54 -8.47
C ALA A 15 -8.42 -14.49 -6.94
N LYS A 16 -7.56 -15.38 -6.40
CA LYS A 16 -7.21 -15.47 -4.97
C LYS A 16 -5.87 -16.16 -4.75
N CYS A 17 -5.27 -16.00 -3.57
CA CYS A 17 -4.06 -16.71 -3.20
C CYS A 17 -4.33 -18.22 -2.97
N VAL A 18 -3.38 -19.07 -3.36
CA VAL A 18 -3.45 -20.54 -3.13
C VAL A 18 -3.44 -20.90 -1.65
N PHE A 19 -2.71 -20.12 -0.85
CA PHE A 19 -2.70 -20.28 0.59
C PHE A 19 -3.94 -19.60 1.16
N ASN A 20 -4.78 -20.40 1.83
CA ASN A 20 -6.03 -19.94 2.40
C ASN A 20 -5.83 -19.39 3.83
N ASP A 21 -5.33 -18.16 3.91
CA ASP A 21 -5.08 -17.43 5.15
C ASP A 21 -5.56 -15.97 5.06
N ASP A 22 -5.13 -15.14 6.02
CA ASP A 22 -5.49 -13.72 6.16
C ASP A 22 -5.33 -12.89 4.87
N VAL A 23 -4.50 -13.32 3.91
CA VAL A 23 -4.37 -12.64 2.61
C VAL A 23 -5.69 -12.63 1.84
N ASN A 24 -6.39 -13.77 1.79
CA ASN A 24 -7.64 -13.86 1.05
C ASN A 24 -8.75 -13.08 1.77
N GLU A 25 -8.82 -13.15 3.10
CA GLU A 25 -9.77 -12.35 3.89
C GLU A 25 -9.53 -10.85 3.69
N PHE A 26 -8.27 -10.41 3.69
CA PHE A 26 -7.91 -9.02 3.45
C PHE A 26 -8.34 -8.55 2.06
N ILE A 27 -8.11 -9.35 1.02
CA ILE A 27 -8.50 -9.01 -0.36
C ILE A 27 -10.01 -8.80 -0.47
N GLU A 28 -10.83 -9.62 0.21
CA GLU A 28 -12.28 -9.41 0.22
C GLU A 28 -12.65 -8.09 0.89
N LYS A 29 -12.07 -7.77 2.05
CA LYS A 29 -12.28 -6.47 2.72
C LYS A 29 -11.77 -5.30 1.87
N ALA A 30 -10.71 -5.49 1.10
CA ALA A 30 -10.13 -4.47 0.24
C ALA A 30 -11.08 -4.03 -0.88
N LYS A 31 -12.04 -4.88 -1.30
CA LYS A 31 -13.07 -4.49 -2.29
C LYS A 31 -13.94 -3.35 -1.78
N GLU A 32 -14.28 -3.37 -0.49
CA GLU A 32 -15.16 -2.40 0.17
C GLU A 32 -14.43 -1.16 0.68
N ALA A 33 -13.11 -1.21 0.85
CA ALA A 33 -12.33 -0.08 1.37
C ALA A 33 -12.26 1.08 0.36
N ASP A 34 -12.25 2.32 0.85
CA ASP A 34 -12.07 3.52 0.02
C ASP A 34 -10.60 3.92 -0.16
N GLY A 35 -9.69 3.39 0.67
CA GLY A 35 -8.27 3.73 0.68
C GLY A 35 -7.49 2.89 1.68
N PHE A 36 -6.16 2.97 1.62
CA PHE A 36 -5.28 2.08 2.39
C PHE A 36 -4.13 2.83 3.07
N ILE A 37 -3.79 2.41 4.29
CA ILE A 37 -2.58 2.83 4.98
C ILE A 37 -1.81 1.57 5.39
N PHE A 38 -0.55 1.46 4.95
CA PHE A 38 0.34 0.37 5.35
C PHE A 38 1.51 0.92 6.14
N ALA A 39 1.73 0.41 7.35
CA ALA A 39 2.77 0.89 8.25
C ALA A 39 3.76 -0.21 8.60
N THR A 40 5.05 0.13 8.67
CA THR A 40 6.11 -0.83 9.05
C THR A 40 7.08 -0.24 10.07
N PRO A 41 7.51 -1.03 11.07
CA PRO A 41 8.78 -0.74 11.72
C PRO A 41 9.93 -1.00 10.75
N VAL A 42 11.04 -0.30 10.96
CA VAL A 42 12.28 -0.48 10.18
C VAL A 42 13.19 -1.50 10.88
N TYR A 43 13.52 -2.60 10.20
CA TYR A 43 14.51 -3.59 10.63
C TYR A 43 15.69 -3.59 9.65
N TYR A 44 16.91 -3.42 10.16
CA TYR A 44 18.14 -3.38 9.33
C TYR A 44 18.03 -2.50 8.07
N ALA A 45 17.41 -1.32 8.23
CA ALA A 45 17.18 -0.32 7.18
C ALA A 45 16.21 -0.70 6.05
N HIS A 46 15.34 -1.69 6.27
CA HIS A 46 14.25 -2.05 5.35
C HIS A 46 12.94 -2.32 6.11
N PRO A 47 11.79 -2.46 5.42
CA PRO A 47 10.52 -2.83 6.04
C PRO A 47 10.62 -4.17 6.75
N SER A 48 9.77 -4.41 7.74
CA SER A 48 9.71 -5.73 8.39
C SER A 48 9.42 -6.83 7.36
N GLY A 49 10.10 -7.98 7.46
CA GLY A 49 9.84 -9.09 6.54
C GLY A 49 8.38 -9.53 6.53
N ARG A 50 7.68 -9.41 7.68
CA ARG A 50 6.26 -9.73 7.82
C ARG A 50 5.37 -8.90 6.90
N ILE A 51 5.61 -7.59 6.79
CA ILE A 51 4.80 -6.74 5.92
C ILE A 51 5.09 -7.03 4.45
N LEU A 52 6.35 -7.33 4.10
CA LEU A 52 6.71 -7.69 2.73
C LEU A 52 6.05 -9.00 2.32
N SER A 53 6.16 -10.06 3.14
CA SER A 53 5.50 -11.35 2.87
C SER A 53 4.00 -11.21 2.67
N PHE A 54 3.34 -10.34 3.44
CA PHE A 54 1.92 -10.06 3.30
C PHE A 54 1.59 -9.26 2.05
N LEU A 55 2.24 -8.11 1.83
CA LEU A 55 1.93 -7.20 0.73
C LEU A 55 2.31 -7.80 -0.63
N ASP A 56 3.43 -8.52 -0.73
CA ASP A 56 3.80 -9.23 -1.95
C ASP A 56 2.67 -10.18 -2.38
N ARG A 57 2.12 -10.95 -1.43
CA ARG A 57 1.02 -11.88 -1.72
C ARG A 57 -0.29 -11.16 -2.04
N VAL A 58 -0.66 -10.14 -1.25
CA VAL A 58 -1.89 -9.38 -1.44
C VAL A 58 -1.91 -8.70 -2.81
N PHE A 59 -0.88 -7.94 -3.15
CA PHE A 59 -0.83 -7.17 -4.39
C PHE A 59 -0.63 -8.07 -5.62
N TYR A 60 0.16 -9.13 -5.50
CA TYR A 60 0.31 -10.10 -6.59
C TYR A 60 -0.99 -10.86 -6.87
N ALA A 61 -1.68 -11.33 -5.82
CA ALA A 61 -2.95 -12.02 -5.97
C ALA A 61 -4.05 -11.10 -6.53
N ALA A 62 -4.13 -9.86 -6.05
CA ALA A 62 -5.07 -8.87 -6.57
C ALA A 62 -4.79 -8.46 -8.02
N GLY A 63 -3.54 -8.59 -8.48
CA GLY A 63 -3.18 -8.41 -9.89
C GLY A 63 -3.84 -9.42 -10.85
N GLY A 64 -4.30 -10.57 -10.34
CA GLY A 64 -5.06 -11.58 -11.09
C GLY A 64 -6.59 -11.40 -11.02
N ILE A 65 -7.09 -10.40 -10.32
CA ILE A 65 -8.52 -10.09 -10.22
C ILE A 65 -8.87 -9.08 -11.32
N GLU A 66 -9.92 -9.36 -12.10
CA GLU A 66 -10.37 -8.49 -13.19
C GLU A 66 -10.63 -7.05 -12.71
N GLU A 67 -11.48 -6.91 -11.70
CA GLU A 67 -11.64 -5.66 -10.96
C GLU A 67 -10.66 -5.61 -9.79
N ASN A 68 -9.43 -5.18 -10.06
CA ASN A 68 -8.39 -5.08 -9.04
C ASN A 68 -8.86 -4.16 -7.88
N PRO A 69 -8.98 -4.68 -6.63
CA PRO A 69 -9.57 -3.96 -5.50
C PRO A 69 -8.76 -2.74 -5.03
N PHE A 70 -7.52 -2.57 -5.49
CA PHE A 70 -6.65 -1.46 -5.14
C PHE A 70 -6.66 -0.34 -6.16
N LYS A 71 -7.00 -0.64 -7.42
CA LYS A 71 -6.87 0.30 -8.55
C LYS A 71 -7.60 1.60 -8.26
N PHE A 72 -6.93 2.74 -8.46
CA PHE A 72 -7.46 4.09 -8.24
C PHE A 72 -7.88 4.47 -6.82
N LYS A 73 -7.68 3.59 -5.83
CA LYS A 73 -7.90 3.92 -4.42
C LYS A 73 -6.62 4.53 -3.83
N PRO A 74 -6.71 5.62 -3.06
CA PRO A 74 -5.55 6.27 -2.47
C PRO A 74 -4.85 5.34 -1.48
N GLY A 75 -3.52 5.31 -1.55
CA GLY A 75 -2.65 4.57 -0.65
C GLY A 75 -1.66 5.48 0.05
N ALA A 76 -1.36 5.18 1.31
CA ALA A 76 -0.25 5.80 2.04
C ALA A 76 0.60 4.74 2.73
N SER A 77 1.92 4.94 2.71
CA SER A 77 2.84 4.16 3.53
C SER A 77 3.30 4.98 4.73
N VAL A 78 3.62 4.30 5.83
CA VAL A 78 4.23 4.90 7.03
C VAL A 78 5.43 4.06 7.47
N ALA A 79 6.57 4.70 7.71
CA ALA A 79 7.76 4.02 8.24
C ALA A 79 8.13 4.57 9.62
N VAL A 80 8.40 3.68 10.57
CA VAL A 80 8.75 4.04 11.95
C VAL A 80 10.09 3.43 12.36
N ALA A 81 11.00 4.23 12.91
CA ALA A 81 12.30 3.75 13.40
C ALA A 81 12.79 4.53 14.62
N ARG A 82 13.72 3.96 15.38
CA ARG A 82 14.45 4.72 16.40
C ARG A 82 15.34 5.82 15.82
N ARG A 83 15.99 5.57 14.67
CA ARG A 83 17.04 6.48 14.13
C ARG A 83 17.10 6.62 12.61
N GLY A 84 17.06 5.52 11.86
CA GLY A 84 17.31 5.58 10.41
C GLY A 84 16.76 4.39 9.65
N GLY A 85 16.88 4.43 8.32
CA GLY A 85 16.33 3.42 7.41
C GLY A 85 14.85 3.60 7.07
N THR A 86 14.23 4.69 7.55
CA THR A 86 12.83 5.03 7.30
C THR A 86 12.57 5.39 5.86
N THR A 87 13.48 6.13 5.21
CA THR A 87 13.36 6.53 3.79
C THR A 87 13.39 5.31 2.86
N ALA A 88 14.39 4.44 3.00
CA ALA A 88 14.47 3.19 2.24
C ALA A 88 13.24 2.30 2.45
N SER A 89 12.71 2.25 3.68
CA SER A 89 11.52 1.47 3.99
C SER A 89 10.24 2.07 3.40
N PHE A 90 10.09 3.39 3.49
CA PHE A 90 9.01 4.16 2.88
C PHE A 90 9.00 4.00 1.36
N ASP A 91 10.17 4.09 0.72
CA ASP A 91 10.32 3.91 -0.73
C ASP A 91 9.91 2.50 -1.18
N VAL A 92 10.30 1.46 -0.43
CA VAL A 92 9.88 0.08 -0.72
C VAL A 92 8.36 -0.05 -0.67
N LEU A 93 7.71 0.45 0.39
CA LEU A 93 6.25 0.35 0.50
C LEU A 93 5.52 1.16 -0.58
N ASN A 94 6.04 2.31 -1.00
CA ASN A 94 5.40 3.11 -2.05
C ASN A 94 5.39 2.42 -3.43
N LYS A 95 6.29 1.47 -3.68
CA LYS A 95 6.32 0.73 -4.95
C LYS A 95 5.02 -0.03 -5.20
N TYR A 96 4.42 -0.61 -4.17
CA TYR A 96 3.16 -1.36 -4.30
C TYR A 96 2.03 -0.49 -4.88
N PHE A 97 1.96 0.78 -4.44
CA PHE A 97 0.96 1.72 -4.91
C PHE A 97 1.16 2.07 -6.39
N GLY A 98 2.40 2.39 -6.78
CA GLY A 98 2.71 2.70 -8.18
C GLY A 98 2.44 1.53 -9.13
N ILE A 99 2.84 0.32 -8.73
CA ILE A 99 2.60 -0.92 -9.50
C ILE A 99 1.09 -1.19 -9.67
N SER A 100 0.29 -0.85 -8.66
CA SER A 100 -1.14 -1.14 -8.59
C SER A 100 -2.05 0.00 -9.07
N GLN A 101 -1.48 1.04 -9.68
CA GLN A 101 -2.21 2.25 -10.12
C GLN A 101 -2.98 2.94 -9.00
N MET A 102 -2.39 3.01 -7.82
CA MET A 102 -2.94 3.72 -6.67
C MET A 102 -2.38 5.15 -6.62
N PRO A 103 -3.23 6.18 -6.46
CA PRO A 103 -2.78 7.52 -6.08
C PRO A 103 -2.08 7.49 -4.71
N ILE A 104 -0.88 8.03 -4.60
CA ILE A 104 -0.12 8.03 -3.35
C ILE A 104 -0.43 9.31 -2.56
N ALA A 105 -0.88 9.16 -1.33
CA ALA A 105 -1.09 10.28 -0.42
C ALA A 105 0.20 10.62 0.34
N GLY A 106 0.68 11.84 0.11
CA GLY A 106 1.74 12.44 0.91
C GLY A 106 1.19 13.23 2.10
N SER A 107 2.11 13.83 2.84
CA SER A 107 1.82 14.77 3.91
C SER A 107 2.68 16.03 3.75
N THR A 108 2.75 16.88 4.77
CA THR A 108 3.65 18.05 4.80
C THR A 108 5.14 17.67 4.79
N TYR A 109 5.45 16.41 5.08
CA TYR A 109 6.76 15.79 4.87
C TYR A 109 6.57 14.29 4.56
N TRP A 110 7.65 13.55 4.35
CA TRP A 110 7.57 12.10 4.18
C TRP A 110 6.90 11.45 5.39
N ASN A 111 6.04 10.45 5.14
CA ASN A 111 5.19 9.80 6.15
C ASN A 111 6.03 8.92 7.09
N ILE A 112 6.83 9.55 7.93
CA ILE A 112 7.82 8.94 8.79
C ILE A 112 7.61 9.45 10.22
N SER A 113 7.81 8.57 11.20
CA SER A 113 7.87 8.93 12.61
C SER A 113 9.00 8.19 13.31
N HIS A 114 9.51 8.76 14.40
CA HIS A 114 10.59 8.18 15.18
C HIS A 114 10.20 7.82 16.61
N GLY A 115 10.65 6.65 17.06
CA GLY A 115 10.47 6.18 18.43
C GLY A 115 11.15 4.84 18.66
N ALA A 116 11.77 4.64 19.83
CA ALA A 116 12.31 3.33 20.21
C ALA A 116 11.19 2.39 20.67
N VAL A 117 10.20 2.97 21.34
CA VAL A 117 8.95 2.34 21.80
C VAL A 117 7.75 3.18 21.37
N ALA A 118 6.53 2.66 21.54
CA ALA A 118 5.32 3.35 21.09
C ALA A 118 5.14 4.72 21.76
N GLU A 119 5.52 4.83 23.03
CA GLU A 119 5.43 6.06 23.83
C GLU A 119 6.38 7.15 23.33
N ASP A 120 7.47 6.78 22.65
CA ASP A 120 8.39 7.76 22.07
C ASP A 120 7.85 8.37 20.79
N ALA A 121 7.05 7.63 20.01
CA ALA A 121 6.49 8.13 18.76
C ALA A 121 5.63 9.38 18.99
N ALA A 122 4.90 9.43 20.11
CA ALA A 122 4.11 10.59 20.50
C ALA A 122 4.97 11.85 20.79
N LYS A 123 6.25 11.68 21.12
CA LYS A 123 7.21 12.76 21.40
C LYS A 123 7.87 13.29 20.12
N ASP A 124 7.83 12.54 19.02
CA ASP A 124 8.19 13.04 17.69
C ASP A 124 7.10 13.98 17.18
N LEU A 125 7.12 15.23 17.64
CA LEU A 125 6.07 16.21 17.37
C LEU A 125 5.89 16.48 15.86
N GLU A 126 6.98 16.50 15.09
CA GLU A 126 6.95 16.69 13.65
C GLU A 126 6.40 15.44 12.93
N GLY A 127 6.85 14.25 13.32
CA GLY A 127 6.29 12.99 12.80
C GLY A 127 4.80 12.89 13.08
N MET A 128 4.36 13.23 14.29
CA MET A 128 2.93 13.22 14.66
C MET A 128 2.13 14.30 13.95
N GLN A 129 2.69 15.50 13.72
CA GLN A 129 2.06 16.50 12.85
C GLN A 129 1.91 15.96 11.43
N THR A 130 2.95 15.31 10.91
CA THR A 130 2.95 14.67 9.59
C THR A 130 1.88 13.58 9.50
N MET A 131 1.69 12.75 10.52
CA MET A 131 0.62 11.74 10.54
C MET A 131 -0.78 12.38 10.55
N ARG A 132 -0.98 13.47 11.31
CA ARG A 132 -2.27 14.20 11.30
C ARG A 132 -2.57 14.82 9.95
N ASN A 133 -1.56 15.40 9.28
CA ASN A 133 -1.72 15.99 7.96
C ASN A 133 -1.93 14.91 6.89
N LEU A 134 -1.27 13.75 7.00
CA LEU A 134 -1.52 12.60 6.14
C LEU A 134 -2.98 12.15 6.21
N ALA A 135 -3.54 12.04 7.42
CA ALA A 135 -4.94 11.68 7.61
C ALA A 135 -5.88 12.69 6.94
N LYS A 136 -5.63 14.00 7.08
CA LYS A 136 -6.41 15.04 6.40
C LYS A 136 -6.33 14.92 4.89
N ASN A 137 -5.14 14.67 4.34
CA ASN A 137 -4.94 14.50 2.90
C ASN A 137 -5.65 13.25 2.37
N MET A 138 -5.56 12.12 3.06
CA MET A 138 -6.29 10.90 2.73
C MET A 138 -7.80 11.13 2.73
N ILE A 139 -8.34 11.77 3.77
CA ILE A 139 -9.78 12.10 3.86
C ILE A 139 -10.20 12.99 2.70
N TRP A 140 -9.40 14.01 2.37
CA TRP A 140 -9.67 14.88 1.22
C TRP A 140 -9.70 14.08 -0.08
N MET A 141 -8.70 13.25 -0.36
CA MET A 141 -8.64 12.42 -1.57
C MET A 141 -9.85 11.48 -1.67
N MET A 142 -10.17 10.74 -0.60
CA MET A 142 -11.31 9.80 -0.60
C MET A 142 -12.64 10.54 -0.87
N ARG A 143 -12.87 11.69 -0.23
CA ARG A 143 -14.06 12.51 -0.48
C ARG A 143 -14.10 13.06 -1.90
N SER A 144 -12.97 13.54 -2.42
CA SER A 144 -12.88 14.03 -3.79
C SER A 144 -13.15 12.94 -4.82
N PHE A 145 -12.65 11.72 -4.59
CA PHE A 145 -12.87 10.59 -5.49
C PHE A 145 -14.33 10.11 -5.44
N ALA A 146 -14.94 10.08 -4.25
CA ALA A 146 -16.36 9.79 -4.10
C ALA A 146 -17.22 10.80 -4.87
N LEU A 147 -16.95 12.11 -4.71
CA LEU A 147 -17.66 13.16 -5.43
C LEU A 147 -17.45 13.06 -6.95
N ALA A 148 -16.23 12.75 -7.41
CA ALA A 148 -15.95 12.54 -8.83
C ALA A 148 -16.79 11.39 -9.41
N LYS A 149 -16.90 10.28 -8.68
CA LYS A 149 -17.75 9.13 -9.04
C LYS A 149 -19.23 9.51 -9.09
N GLU A 150 -19.73 10.23 -8.10
CA GLU A 150 -21.12 10.72 -8.06
C GLU A 150 -21.45 11.64 -9.24
N ASN A 151 -20.49 12.44 -9.70
CA ASN A 151 -20.64 13.33 -10.86
C ASN A 151 -20.35 12.63 -12.20
N GLY A 152 -20.16 11.31 -12.22
CA GLY A 152 -19.94 10.54 -13.44
C GLY A 152 -18.58 10.79 -14.10
N ILE A 153 -17.59 11.30 -13.37
CA ILE A 153 -16.22 11.45 -13.89
C ILE A 153 -15.62 10.05 -14.02
N PRO A 154 -15.23 9.60 -15.22
CA PRO A 154 -14.71 8.27 -15.42
C PRO A 154 -13.29 8.14 -14.84
N TYR A 155 -12.93 6.92 -14.43
CA TYR A 155 -11.53 6.61 -14.17
C TYR A 155 -10.68 6.72 -15.45
N PRO A 156 -9.37 7.01 -15.33
CA PRO A 156 -8.49 7.07 -16.49
C PRO A 156 -8.47 5.76 -17.31
N ASP A 157 -8.52 5.89 -18.64
CA ASP A 157 -8.34 4.78 -19.58
C ASP A 157 -6.85 4.39 -19.67
N THR A 158 -6.43 3.51 -18.77
CA THR A 158 -5.04 3.02 -18.69
C THR A 158 -4.85 1.75 -19.53
N LYS A 159 -3.86 1.73 -20.43
CA LYS A 159 -3.55 0.57 -21.27
C LYS A 159 -2.41 -0.30 -20.70
N LYS A 160 -2.45 -1.60 -20.99
CA LYS A 160 -1.42 -2.61 -20.64
C LYS A 160 -1.14 -3.58 -21.80
N ASP A 161 -1.42 -3.14 -23.02
CA ASP A 161 -1.33 -3.92 -24.27
C ASP A 161 0.12 -4.12 -24.74
N ALA A 162 1.01 -3.16 -24.47
CA ALA A 162 2.44 -3.29 -24.77
C ALA A 162 3.20 -4.00 -23.64
N HIS A 163 3.85 -5.13 -23.95
CA HIS A 163 4.75 -5.83 -23.03
C HIS A 163 6.02 -6.27 -23.77
N THR A 164 7.18 -5.81 -23.31
CA THR A 164 8.49 -6.18 -23.87
C THR A 164 9.32 -6.92 -22.83
N ASN A 165 9.92 -8.03 -23.21
CA ASN A 165 10.90 -8.71 -22.38
C ASN A 165 12.28 -8.10 -22.63
N PHE A 166 13.04 -7.84 -21.56
CA PHE A 166 14.42 -7.33 -21.65
C PHE A 166 15.39 -8.36 -22.24
N ILE A 167 15.00 -9.64 -22.26
CA ILE A 167 15.67 -10.74 -22.96
C ILE A 167 14.84 -11.01 -24.23
N ARG A 168 15.49 -10.98 -25.39
CA ARG A 168 14.93 -11.38 -26.69
C ARG A 168 15.45 -12.74 -27.09
#